data_AF-A0A382L8T5-F1
#
_entry.id   AF-A0A382L8T5-F1
#
_cell.length_a   1.000
_cell.length_b   1.000
_cell.length_c   1.000
_cell.angle_alpha   90.00
_cell.angle_beta   90.00
_cell.angle_gamma   90.00
#
_symmetry.space_group_name_H-M   'P 1'
#
loop_
_entity.id
_entity.type
_entity.pdbx_description
1 polymer ?
#
loop_
_entity_poly.entity_id
_entity_poly.type
_entity_poly.pdbx_seq_one_letter_code
_entity_poly.pdbx_strand_id
1 'polypeptide(L)'
;MKKGEKDWDYQFVSDCEVVNVFIPKNTHLSGHEELKQKLQMLQQVECDNHLTSSIVNLYNTSSIEWIEHVRKMGHKYVAFWFDGCWPKTDGLEKKILNYIKRLEKKDWITAVHPKFLDSLMLLNIDEFIAWPAKAPNFQDYEFWAENWIGDCTVELSLTIQRNIVVGAPQTDPQNFLNGLMGKKYTDHTIARGARVIIKRKNIPSSPVYFVNTEPSSPKVAQYIKNTVFKQYVGATAGFKLLYYAYTYGLDIDSTKFVWYDFDAHSVRFKRLMVEKWDGNDYPAFVKQWCEDNPDANTQLLRFVGKQWLNIVEQFGGMDNWLDFWVQVKLCKHEFIEVDLVQNHDKITELLDNNSSTFFWASNIYSYVLLKVMSEPFTLENSFANLITRLQQINKCWFSGTDPN
;
A
#
# COMPACT_ATOMS: atom_id res chain seq x y z
N MET A 1 28.99 -16.44 -1.22
CA MET A 1 28.12 -16.25 -2.39
C MET A 1 28.29 -17.40 -3.37
N LYS A 2 27.18 -17.93 -3.89
CA LYS A 2 27.21 -18.95 -4.96
C LYS A 2 27.22 -18.24 -6.32
N LYS A 3 27.86 -18.85 -7.32
CA LYS A 3 27.94 -18.34 -8.70
C LYS A 3 26.51 -18.13 -9.24
N GLY A 4 26.08 -16.87 -9.43
CA GLY A 4 24.75 -16.50 -9.94
C GLY A 4 23.94 -15.50 -9.09
N GLU A 5 24.38 -15.13 -7.90
CA GLU A 5 23.75 -14.07 -7.09
C GLU A 5 24.04 -12.70 -7.70
N LYS A 6 22.99 -11.89 -7.95
CA LYS A 6 23.14 -10.49 -8.40
C LYS A 6 23.60 -9.63 -7.23
N ASP A 7 24.60 -8.77 -7.43
CA ASP A 7 25.05 -7.83 -6.41
C ASP A 7 24.05 -6.69 -6.17
N TRP A 8 23.35 -6.27 -7.23
CA TRP A 8 22.34 -5.22 -7.22
C TRP A 8 21.41 -5.32 -8.44
N ASP A 9 20.26 -4.65 -8.39
CA ASP A 9 19.40 -4.39 -9.54
C ASP A 9 18.98 -2.92 -9.60
N TYR A 10 18.75 -2.42 -10.82
CA TYR A 10 18.31 -1.06 -11.09
C TYR A 10 16.97 -1.08 -11.83
N GLN A 11 16.02 -0.29 -11.33
CA GLN A 11 14.72 -0.06 -11.94
C GLN A 11 14.60 1.41 -12.32
N PHE A 12 14.55 1.68 -13.63
CA PHE A 12 14.27 3.02 -14.13
C PHE A 12 12.79 3.38 -13.89
N VAL A 13 12.55 4.52 -13.25
CA VAL A 13 11.21 5.07 -13.02
C VAL A 13 11.10 6.47 -13.61
N SER A 14 12.11 7.33 -13.40
CA SER A 14 12.14 8.68 -13.95
C SER A 14 13.55 9.25 -14.02
N ASP A 15 13.72 10.34 -14.78
CA ASP A 15 14.97 11.10 -14.91
C ASP A 15 15.27 12.02 -13.71
N CYS A 16 14.74 11.71 -12.52
CA CYS A 16 14.99 12.50 -11.32
C CYS A 16 16.48 12.49 -10.96
N GLU A 17 17.05 13.63 -10.55
CA GLU A 17 18.46 13.71 -10.13
C GLU A 17 18.77 12.88 -8.86
N VAL A 18 17.76 12.46 -8.10
CA VAL A 18 17.90 11.59 -6.92
C VAL A 18 17.50 10.16 -7.27
N VAL A 19 18.38 9.19 -7.03
CA VAL A 19 18.06 7.76 -7.06
C VAL A 19 17.86 7.22 -5.64
N ASN A 20 16.84 6.41 -5.42
CA ASN A 20 16.61 5.76 -4.13
C ASN A 20 17.32 4.39 -4.11
N VAL A 21 17.99 4.09 -3.00
CA VAL A 21 18.78 2.86 -2.87
C VAL A 21 18.38 2.15 -1.58
N PHE A 22 17.91 0.92 -1.69
CA PHE A 22 17.50 0.11 -0.55
C PHE A 22 18.62 -0.80 -0.07
N ILE A 23 18.90 -0.77 1.22
CA ILE A 23 19.98 -1.53 1.86
C ILE A 23 19.37 -2.51 2.88
N PRO A 24 19.57 -3.83 2.71
CA PRO A 24 19.00 -4.87 3.57
C PRO A 24 19.78 -5.05 4.89
N LYS A 25 20.23 -3.94 5.48
CA LYS A 25 21.10 -3.92 6.67
C LYS A 25 20.62 -2.83 7.62
N ASN A 26 19.98 -3.22 8.72
CA ASN A 26 19.73 -2.36 9.87
C ASN A 26 20.11 -3.14 11.14
N THR A 27 21.05 -2.61 11.95
CA THR A 27 21.55 -3.31 13.15
C THR A 27 20.50 -3.49 14.22
N HIS A 28 19.53 -2.59 14.32
CA HIS A 28 18.45 -2.68 15.30
C HIS A 28 17.45 -3.81 14.98
N LEU A 29 17.51 -4.39 13.77
CA LEU A 29 16.71 -5.53 13.37
C LEU A 29 17.47 -6.87 13.39
N SER A 30 18.77 -6.84 13.72
CA SER A 30 19.58 -8.05 13.81
C SER A 30 19.04 -8.98 14.89
N GLY A 31 18.82 -10.25 14.55
CA GLY A 31 18.23 -11.24 15.45
C GLY A 31 16.71 -11.17 15.59
N HIS A 32 16.04 -10.27 14.85
CA HIS A 32 14.59 -10.09 14.87
C HIS A 32 14.00 -10.28 13.45
N GLU A 33 14.24 -11.45 12.85
CA GLU A 33 13.92 -11.73 11.45
C GLU A 33 12.43 -11.53 11.09
N GLU A 34 11.52 -11.92 11.99
CA GLU A 34 10.08 -11.72 11.75
C GLU A 34 9.71 -10.23 11.70
N LEU A 35 10.23 -9.43 12.64
CA LEU A 35 10.02 -7.99 12.64
C LEU A 35 10.65 -7.35 11.40
N LYS A 36 11.86 -7.80 11.02
CA LYS A 36 12.57 -7.35 9.82
C LYS A 36 11.71 -7.57 8.58
N GLN A 37 11.21 -8.79 8.36
CA GLN A 37 10.34 -9.12 7.24
C GLN A 37 9.08 -8.24 7.20
N LYS A 38 8.40 -8.08 8.34
CA LYS A 38 7.20 -7.24 8.45
C LYS A 38 7.48 -5.76 8.13
N LEU A 39 8.60 -5.22 8.60
CA LEU A 39 8.99 -3.84 8.30
C LEU A 39 9.43 -3.64 6.85
N GLN A 40 10.09 -4.62 6.23
CA GLN A 40 10.43 -4.59 4.81
C GLN A 40 9.17 -4.56 3.93
N MET A 41 8.13 -5.34 4.28
CA MET A 41 6.85 -5.29 3.57
C MET A 41 6.19 -3.91 3.66
N LEU A 42 6.18 -3.30 4.85
CA LEU A 42 5.68 -1.92 5.01
C LEU A 42 6.50 -0.92 4.21
N GLN A 43 7.83 -1.01 4.30
CA GLN A 43 8.75 -0.13 3.61
C GLN A 43 8.52 -0.16 2.11
N GLN A 44 8.42 -1.36 1.52
CA GLN A 44 8.17 -1.50 0.08
C GLN A 44 6.93 -0.74 -0.36
N VAL A 45 5.80 -0.95 0.32
CA VAL A 45 4.52 -0.32 -0.06
C VAL A 45 4.54 1.19 0.17
N GLU A 46 5.10 1.66 1.28
CA GLU A 46 5.17 3.10 1.53
C GLU A 46 6.14 3.79 0.55
N CYS A 47 7.21 3.10 0.14
CA CYS A 47 8.12 3.58 -0.89
C CYS A 47 7.45 3.62 -2.28
N ASP A 48 6.74 2.57 -2.68
CA ASP A 48 6.02 2.54 -3.96
C ASP A 48 4.93 3.62 -4.03
N ASN A 49 4.31 3.95 -2.89
CA ASN A 49 3.27 4.98 -2.83
C ASN A 49 3.81 6.41 -2.85
N HIS A 50 5.02 6.64 -2.34
CA HIS A 50 5.52 8.00 -2.06
C HIS A 50 6.75 8.41 -2.88
N LEU A 51 7.50 7.45 -3.41
CA LEU A 51 8.67 7.70 -4.25
C LEU A 51 8.28 7.69 -5.73
N THR A 52 8.96 8.53 -6.49
CA THR A 52 8.70 8.74 -7.93
C THR A 52 9.97 8.67 -8.78
N SER A 53 11.12 8.47 -8.14
CA SER A 53 12.41 8.31 -8.82
C SER A 53 12.86 6.86 -8.92
N SER A 54 13.87 6.64 -9.79
CA SER A 54 14.46 5.34 -10.03
C SER A 54 15.00 4.70 -8.74
N ILE A 55 15.02 3.36 -8.74
CA ILE A 55 15.34 2.55 -7.56
C ILE A 55 16.54 1.66 -7.86
N VAL A 56 17.39 1.46 -6.86
CA VAL A 56 18.39 0.38 -6.82
C VAL A 56 18.11 -0.47 -5.58
N ASN A 57 18.04 -1.79 -5.71
CA ASN A 57 18.14 -2.66 -4.53
C ASN A 57 19.56 -3.24 -4.47
N LEU A 58 20.21 -3.09 -3.32
CA LEU A 58 21.54 -3.61 -3.07
C LEU A 58 21.44 -4.93 -2.32
N TYR A 59 21.97 -6.01 -2.89
CA TYR A 59 22.06 -7.31 -2.21
C TYR A 59 23.45 -7.53 -1.63
N ASN A 60 24.48 -7.04 -2.33
CA ASN A 60 25.85 -7.04 -1.89
C ASN A 60 26.31 -5.61 -1.58
N THR A 61 26.42 -5.31 -0.30
CA THR A 61 26.77 -3.98 0.16
C THR A 61 28.23 -3.59 -0.10
N SER A 62 29.10 -4.54 -0.43
CA SER A 62 30.50 -4.25 -0.76
C SER A 62 30.71 -3.80 -2.22
N SER A 63 29.68 -3.90 -3.06
CA SER A 63 29.74 -3.41 -4.44
C SER A 63 29.46 -1.90 -4.51
N ILE A 64 30.34 -1.16 -5.19
CA ILE A 64 30.16 0.26 -5.50
C ILE A 64 29.97 0.55 -6.99
N GLU A 65 30.03 -0.49 -7.84
CA GLU A 65 29.92 -0.36 -9.31
C GLU A 65 28.60 0.28 -9.75
N TRP A 66 27.54 0.05 -8.98
CA TRP A 66 26.22 0.63 -9.22
C TRP A 66 26.23 2.16 -9.15
N ILE A 67 27.15 2.79 -8.40
CA ILE A 67 27.25 4.26 -8.27
C ILE A 67 27.62 4.87 -9.63
N GLU A 68 28.61 4.29 -10.31
CA GLU A 68 28.97 4.74 -11.66
C GLU A 68 27.84 4.50 -12.66
N HIS A 69 27.11 3.39 -12.50
CA HIS A 69 25.96 3.09 -13.35
C HIS A 69 24.87 4.16 -13.21
N VAL A 70 24.41 4.47 -11.99
CA VAL A 70 23.36 5.47 -11.77
C VAL A 70 23.81 6.88 -12.18
N ARG A 71 25.12 7.20 -12.05
CA ARG A 71 25.69 8.44 -12.58
C ARG A 71 25.56 8.54 -14.10
N LYS A 72 25.89 7.47 -14.82
CA LYS A 72 25.76 7.40 -16.29
C LYS A 72 24.29 7.52 -16.74
N MET A 73 23.35 7.10 -15.89
CA MET A 73 21.91 7.29 -16.09
C MET A 73 21.42 8.72 -15.78
N GLY A 74 22.30 9.63 -15.37
CA GLY A 74 21.99 11.04 -15.13
C GLY A 74 21.63 11.40 -13.69
N HIS A 75 21.66 10.43 -12.76
CA HIS A 75 21.45 10.70 -11.34
C HIS A 75 22.68 11.40 -10.74
N LYS A 76 22.46 12.38 -9.87
CA LYS A 76 23.51 13.18 -9.20
C LYS A 76 23.62 12.87 -7.72
N TYR A 77 22.53 12.39 -7.12
CA TYR A 77 22.44 12.15 -5.69
C TYR A 77 21.83 10.79 -5.40
N VAL A 78 22.28 10.16 -4.33
CA VAL A 78 21.69 8.92 -3.82
C VAL A 78 20.96 9.19 -2.53
N ALA A 79 19.79 8.58 -2.37
CA ALA A 79 19.04 8.48 -1.12
C ALA A 79 19.02 7.02 -0.64
N PHE A 80 19.87 6.71 0.34
CA PHE A 80 19.97 5.38 0.95
C PHE A 80 18.90 5.19 2.02
N TRP A 81 18.06 4.17 1.83
CA TRP A 81 17.03 3.73 2.77
C TRP A 81 17.46 2.42 3.41
N PHE A 82 17.62 2.46 4.73
CA PHE A 82 17.91 1.27 5.54
C PHE A 82 16.61 0.52 5.85
N ASP A 83 16.71 -0.79 6.11
CA ASP A 83 15.56 -1.64 6.45
C ASP A 83 14.68 -1.01 7.54
N GLY A 84 13.37 -0.96 7.27
CA GLY A 84 12.38 -0.43 8.19
C GLY A 84 12.28 1.09 8.24
N CYS A 85 12.83 1.81 7.25
CA CYS A 85 12.69 3.25 7.10
C CYS A 85 12.11 3.64 5.74
N TRP A 86 11.20 4.62 5.71
CA TRP A 86 10.53 5.03 4.46
C TRP A 86 10.08 6.50 4.48
N PRO A 87 9.76 7.11 3.32
CA PRO A 87 9.17 8.44 3.25
C PRO A 87 7.77 8.48 3.90
N LYS A 88 7.48 9.54 4.65
CA LYS A 88 6.17 9.76 5.27
C LYS A 88 5.10 10.27 4.31
N THR A 89 5.51 10.97 3.24
CA THR A 89 4.65 11.66 2.30
C THR A 89 5.35 11.81 0.95
N ASP A 90 4.56 11.98 -0.10
CA ASP A 90 5.03 12.31 -1.45
C ASP A 90 5.95 13.55 -1.51
N GLY A 91 6.73 13.61 -2.59
CA GLY A 91 7.56 14.77 -2.94
C GLY A 91 8.78 14.93 -2.04
N LEU A 92 9.26 13.85 -1.42
CA LEU A 92 10.47 13.86 -0.62
C LEU A 92 11.70 14.19 -1.47
N GLU A 93 11.78 13.68 -2.70
CA GLU A 93 12.87 13.94 -3.64
C GLU A 93 12.98 15.44 -3.95
N LYS A 94 11.85 16.12 -4.14
CA LYS A 94 11.82 17.58 -4.30
C LYS A 94 12.33 18.31 -3.05
N LYS A 95 11.99 17.82 -1.86
CA LYS A 95 12.48 18.37 -0.58
C LYS A 95 13.99 18.14 -0.45
N ILE A 96 14.50 16.97 -0.87
CA ILE A 96 15.93 16.64 -0.92
C ILE A 96 16.66 17.59 -1.87
N LEU A 97 16.21 17.74 -3.11
CA LEU A 97 16.83 18.63 -4.10
C LEU A 97 16.85 20.09 -3.64
N ASN A 98 15.75 20.58 -3.06
CA ASN A 98 15.70 21.94 -2.49
C ASN A 98 16.63 22.13 -1.28
N TYR A 99 16.89 21.07 -0.52
CA TYR A 99 17.87 21.10 0.56
C TYR A 99 19.29 21.11 -0.01
N ILE A 100 19.60 20.27 -0.98
CA ILE A 100 20.91 20.21 -1.63
C ILE A 100 21.27 21.52 -2.32
N LYS A 101 20.33 22.17 -3.03
CA LYS A 101 20.55 23.52 -3.60
C LYS A 101 20.97 24.57 -2.56
N ARG A 102 20.57 24.40 -1.30
CA ARG A 102 20.98 25.28 -0.19
C ARG A 102 22.33 24.88 0.41
N LEU A 103 22.78 23.65 0.16
CA LEU A 103 24.10 23.14 0.53
C LEU A 103 25.19 23.47 -0.48
N GLU A 104 24.87 23.92 -1.71
CA GLU A 104 25.82 24.25 -2.81
C GLU A 104 26.96 25.23 -2.42
N LYS A 105 26.98 25.74 -1.19
CA LYS A 105 28.06 26.55 -0.60
C LYS A 105 29.00 25.78 0.35
N LYS A 106 28.88 24.46 0.47
CA LYS A 106 29.68 23.61 1.36
C LYS A 106 30.20 22.38 0.62
N ASP A 107 31.46 22.01 0.89
CA ASP A 107 32.00 20.71 0.48
C ASP A 107 31.32 19.62 1.32
N TRP A 108 30.36 18.91 0.75
CA TRP A 108 29.65 17.83 1.43
C TRP A 108 29.60 16.57 0.55
N ILE A 109 29.86 15.43 1.18
CA ILE A 109 29.81 14.12 0.52
C ILE A 109 28.55 13.38 0.97
N THR A 110 28.30 13.37 2.27
CA THR A 110 27.15 12.69 2.87
C THR A 110 26.27 13.63 3.68
N ALA A 111 24.97 13.36 3.73
CA ALA A 111 24.07 13.99 4.67
C ALA A 111 23.23 12.96 5.43
N VAL A 112 23.23 13.02 6.76
CA VAL A 112 22.62 11.97 7.61
C VAL A 112 21.67 12.55 8.66
N HIS A 113 20.79 11.71 9.19
CA HIS A 113 19.98 12.09 10.33
C HIS A 113 20.84 12.06 11.61
N PRO A 114 20.95 13.14 12.40
CA PRO A 114 21.86 13.23 13.55
C PRO A 114 21.52 12.32 14.76
N LYS A 115 20.50 11.46 14.63
CA LYS A 115 19.99 10.59 15.72
C LYS A 115 19.71 9.17 15.26
N PHE A 116 19.49 8.98 13.95
CA PHE A 116 19.08 7.73 13.32
C PHE A 116 19.92 7.56 12.05
N LEU A 117 21.21 7.29 12.22
CA LEU A 117 22.16 7.22 11.10
C LEU A 117 21.77 6.14 10.08
N ASP A 118 21.07 5.11 10.55
CA ASP A 118 20.49 3.98 9.84
C ASP A 118 19.03 4.24 9.41
N SER A 119 18.70 5.49 9.04
CA SER A 119 17.39 5.85 8.50
C SER A 119 17.45 6.25 7.02
N LEU A 120 17.80 7.51 6.75
CA LEU A 120 18.07 8.04 5.43
C LEU A 120 19.48 8.64 5.42
N MET A 121 20.29 8.23 4.44
CA MET A 121 21.57 8.88 4.14
C MET A 121 21.55 9.40 2.70
N LEU A 122 21.92 10.66 2.51
CA LEU A 122 22.14 11.23 1.18
C LEU A 122 23.62 11.14 0.82
N LEU A 123 23.90 10.92 -0.46
CA LEU A 123 25.25 10.97 -1.03
C LEU A 123 25.28 11.90 -2.24
N ASN A 124 26.31 12.74 -2.31
CA ASN A 124 26.68 13.46 -3.51
C ASN A 124 27.60 12.58 -4.36
N ILE A 125 27.13 12.14 -5.52
CA ILE A 125 27.85 11.15 -6.36
C ILE A 125 29.15 11.73 -6.88
N ASP A 126 29.14 12.97 -7.37
CA ASP A 126 30.32 13.58 -7.98
C ASP A 126 31.41 13.84 -6.94
N GLU A 127 31.03 14.35 -5.77
CA GLU A 127 31.97 14.57 -4.64
C GLU A 127 32.51 13.23 -4.11
N PHE A 128 31.66 12.21 -4.01
CA PHE A 128 32.09 10.88 -3.59
C PHE A 128 33.10 10.25 -4.56
N ILE A 129 32.89 10.38 -5.87
CA ILE A 129 33.81 9.88 -6.90
C ILE A 129 35.09 10.71 -6.96
N ALA A 130 35.07 11.99 -6.59
CA ALA A 130 36.24 12.86 -6.53
C ALA A 130 37.07 12.69 -5.24
N TRP A 131 36.45 12.15 -4.17
CA TRP A 131 37.07 11.85 -2.89
C TRP A 131 38.31 10.89 -2.88
N PRO A 132 38.56 10.00 -3.88
CA PRO A 132 39.67 9.04 -3.85
C PRO A 132 41.10 9.59 -3.88
N ALA A 133 41.33 10.91 -3.90
CA ALA A 133 42.70 11.44 -3.75
C ALA A 133 43.21 11.43 -2.28
N LYS A 134 42.36 11.12 -1.28
CA LYS A 134 42.71 11.21 0.15
C LYS A 134 42.31 10.02 1.06
N ALA A 135 41.77 8.92 0.54
CA ALA A 135 41.36 7.76 1.36
C ALA A 135 42.06 6.44 0.93
N PRO A 136 42.62 5.64 1.86
CA PRO A 136 43.38 4.43 1.56
C PRO A 136 42.47 3.23 1.19
N ASN A 137 42.81 2.56 0.08
CA ASN A 137 42.41 1.21 -0.34
C ASN A 137 40.90 0.84 -0.33
N PHE A 138 40.28 0.98 -1.51
CA PHE A 138 38.89 0.64 -1.86
C PHE A 138 38.49 -0.86 -1.80
N GLN A 139 39.36 -1.77 -1.35
CA GLN A 139 39.13 -3.21 -1.57
C GLN A 139 38.26 -3.91 -0.51
N ASP A 140 38.02 -3.33 0.67
CA ASP A 140 37.29 -4.00 1.77
C ASP A 140 36.31 -3.06 2.52
N TYR A 141 35.36 -2.41 1.82
CA TYR A 141 34.29 -1.69 2.51
C TYR A 141 33.12 -2.63 2.85
N GLU A 142 32.87 -2.84 4.14
CA GLU A 142 31.51 -3.07 4.60
C GLU A 142 30.75 -1.74 4.50
N PHE A 143 29.66 -1.70 3.73
CA PHE A 143 28.74 -0.55 3.75
C PHE A 143 28.21 -0.38 5.17
N TRP A 144 28.64 0.69 5.79
CA TRP A 144 28.23 1.12 7.10
C TRP A 144 28.18 2.63 7.06
N ALA A 145 27.01 3.21 7.36
CA ALA A 145 26.82 4.67 7.36
C ALA A 145 27.92 5.37 8.15
N GLU A 146 28.32 4.80 9.30
CA GLU A 146 29.37 5.31 10.17
C GLU A 146 30.75 5.39 9.51
N ASN A 147 31.08 4.46 8.60
CA ASN A 147 32.34 4.48 7.85
C ASN A 147 32.37 5.60 6.80
N TRP A 148 31.21 6.17 6.48
CA TRP A 148 31.03 7.25 5.50
C TRP A 148 30.75 8.60 6.18
N ILE A 149 30.78 8.61 7.52
CA ILE A 149 30.72 9.83 8.33
C ILE A 149 32.13 10.36 8.50
N GLY A 150 32.33 11.62 8.14
CA GLY A 150 33.60 12.31 8.29
C GLY A 150 33.41 13.82 8.28
N ASP A 151 34.51 14.55 8.08
CA ASP A 151 34.50 16.03 8.10
C ASP A 151 33.58 16.64 7.04
N CYS A 152 33.29 15.90 5.96
CA CYS A 152 32.40 16.31 4.87
C CYS A 152 30.94 15.83 5.05
N THR A 153 30.57 15.37 6.24
CA THR A 153 29.19 14.95 6.55
C THR A 153 28.40 16.11 7.13
N VAL A 154 27.22 16.35 6.58
CA VAL A 154 26.29 17.38 7.06
C VAL A 154 25.01 16.78 7.64
N GLU A 155 24.32 17.53 8.49
CA GLU A 155 23.04 17.09 9.02
C GLU A 155 21.90 17.36 8.04
N LEU A 156 21.03 16.36 7.84
CA LEU A 156 19.78 16.54 7.09
C LEU A 156 18.96 17.70 7.67
N SER A 157 18.29 18.47 6.81
CA SER A 157 17.39 19.51 7.31
C SER A 157 16.22 18.94 8.14
N LEU A 158 15.74 19.70 9.12
CA LEU A 158 14.56 19.34 9.92
C LEU A 158 13.34 19.00 9.05
N THR A 159 13.21 19.63 7.88
CA THR A 159 12.16 19.31 6.91
C THR A 159 12.28 17.87 6.43
N ILE A 160 13.47 17.42 6.02
CA ILE A 160 13.69 16.04 5.59
C ILE A 160 13.49 15.08 6.77
N GLN A 161 14.10 15.38 7.93
CA GLN A 161 13.99 14.55 9.14
C GLN A 161 12.53 14.26 9.52
N ARG A 162 11.65 15.27 9.47
CA ARG A 162 10.22 15.12 9.80
C ARG A 162 9.39 14.35 8.76
N ASN A 163 9.96 14.11 7.58
CA ASN A 163 9.34 13.38 6.48
C ASN A 163 9.90 11.96 6.32
N ILE A 164 10.68 11.48 7.28
CA ILE A 164 11.13 10.08 7.36
C ILE A 164 10.32 9.38 8.44
N VAL A 165 9.85 8.18 8.15
CA VAL A 165 9.37 7.23 9.16
C VAL A 165 10.53 6.31 9.51
N VAL A 166 10.93 6.32 10.79
CA VAL A 166 11.94 5.40 11.35
C VAL A 166 11.16 4.30 12.08
N GLY A 167 10.96 3.18 11.39
CA GLY A 167 10.22 2.02 11.89
C GLY A 167 11.09 1.03 12.65
N ALA A 168 12.39 0.94 12.33
CA ALA A 168 13.35 0.12 13.07
C ALA A 168 13.47 0.62 14.53
N PRO A 169 13.13 -0.21 15.54
CA PRO A 169 13.12 0.22 16.93
C PRO A 169 14.52 0.22 17.53
N GLN A 170 14.99 1.37 18.03
CA GLN A 170 16.21 1.43 18.84
C GLN A 170 16.08 0.71 20.19
N THR A 171 14.85 0.48 20.66
CA THR A 171 14.53 -0.09 21.98
C THR A 171 13.38 -1.09 21.87
N ASP A 172 13.58 -2.23 22.51
CA ASP A 172 12.61 -3.33 22.67
C ASP A 172 11.91 -3.79 21.38
N PRO A 173 12.65 -4.38 20.41
CA PRO A 173 12.08 -4.85 19.16
C PRO A 173 11.01 -5.94 19.34
N GLN A 174 11.16 -6.78 20.37
CA GLN A 174 10.21 -7.85 20.66
C GLN A 174 8.86 -7.27 21.13
N ASN A 175 8.87 -6.26 22.00
CA ASN A 175 7.63 -5.62 22.43
C ASN A 175 6.98 -4.80 21.30
N PHE A 176 7.76 -4.25 20.36
CA PHE A 176 7.21 -3.68 19.13
C PHE A 176 6.52 -4.74 18.27
N LEU A 177 7.17 -5.88 18.03
CA LEU A 177 6.58 -7.01 17.30
C LEU A 177 5.27 -7.46 17.97
N ASN A 178 5.25 -7.59 19.30
CA ASN A 178 4.02 -7.91 20.04
C ASN A 178 2.89 -6.92 19.73
N GLY A 179 3.17 -5.62 19.75
CA GLY A 179 2.18 -4.59 19.40
C GLY A 179 1.70 -4.68 17.95
N LEU A 180 2.62 -4.91 17.00
CA LEU A 180 2.27 -5.15 15.59
C LEU A 180 1.38 -6.37 15.38
N MET A 181 1.58 -7.43 16.17
CA MET A 181 0.79 -8.66 16.13
C MET A 181 -0.49 -8.61 16.97
N GLY A 182 -0.74 -7.51 17.69
CA GLY A 182 -1.93 -7.36 18.54
C GLY A 182 -1.84 -8.17 19.84
N LYS A 183 -0.65 -8.63 20.19
CA LYS A 183 -0.34 -9.25 21.48
C LYS A 183 -0.19 -8.15 22.55
N LYS A 184 -0.25 -8.55 23.82
CA LYS A 184 -0.02 -7.62 24.95
C LYS A 184 1.36 -6.99 24.82
N TYR A 185 1.41 -5.65 24.88
CA TYR A 185 2.66 -4.89 24.77
C TYR A 185 2.66 -3.66 25.69
N THR A 186 3.85 -3.11 25.96
CA THR A 186 4.04 -1.97 26.86
C THR A 186 4.44 -0.69 26.10
N ASP A 187 3.53 0.26 25.93
CA ASP A 187 3.71 1.43 25.05
C ASP A 187 4.94 2.31 25.36
N HIS A 188 5.29 2.50 26.63
CA HIS A 188 6.40 3.40 27.00
C HIS A 188 7.80 2.82 26.75
N THR A 189 7.92 1.52 26.47
CA THR A 189 9.19 0.83 26.24
C THR A 189 9.62 0.79 24.78
N ILE A 190 8.71 1.13 23.86
CA ILE A 190 8.96 1.15 22.41
C ILE A 190 9.15 2.59 21.88
N ALA A 191 9.98 2.72 20.86
CA ALA A 191 10.30 4.01 20.24
C ALA A 191 9.05 4.73 19.69
N ARG A 192 9.09 6.07 19.63
CA ARG A 192 7.96 6.89 19.16
C ARG A 192 7.51 6.52 17.73
N GLY A 193 8.45 6.19 16.83
CA GLY A 193 8.14 5.77 15.45
C GLY A 193 7.33 4.48 15.42
N ALA A 194 7.80 3.45 16.13
CA ALA A 194 7.10 2.18 16.34
C ALA A 194 5.67 2.38 16.91
N ARG A 195 5.50 3.26 17.91
CA ARG A 195 4.17 3.60 18.44
C ARG A 195 3.24 4.20 17.39
N VAL A 196 3.74 5.05 16.50
CA VAL A 196 2.92 5.64 15.43
C VAL A 196 2.44 4.55 14.47
N ILE A 197 3.29 3.56 14.15
CA ILE A 197 2.91 2.43 13.30
C ILE A 197 1.81 1.60 13.98
N ILE A 198 1.97 1.25 15.26
CA ILE A 198 0.92 0.52 16.01
C ILE A 198 -0.37 1.34 16.11
N LYS A 199 -0.28 2.65 16.37
CA LYS A 199 -1.47 3.52 16.43
C LYS A 199 -2.18 3.63 15.09
N ARG A 200 -1.45 3.69 13.96
CA ARG A 200 -2.04 3.63 12.61
C ARG A 200 -2.79 2.32 12.40
N LYS A 201 -2.23 1.20 12.86
CA LYS A 201 -2.90 -0.11 12.88
C LYS A 201 -4.21 -0.07 13.67
N ASN A 202 -4.20 0.57 14.84
CA ASN A 202 -5.36 0.64 15.74
C ASN A 202 -6.32 1.80 15.40
N ILE A 203 -6.19 2.44 14.23
CA ILE A 203 -7.24 3.37 13.77
C ILE A 203 -8.48 2.50 13.52
N PRO A 204 -9.56 2.63 14.31
CA PRO A 204 -10.64 1.64 14.39
C PRO A 204 -11.50 1.50 13.13
N SER A 205 -11.20 2.27 12.08
CA SER A 205 -12.01 2.33 10.88
C SER A 205 -11.13 2.45 9.65
N SER A 206 -11.27 1.48 8.76
CA SER A 206 -10.96 1.69 7.35
C SER A 206 -11.71 2.93 6.88
N PRO A 207 -11.11 3.78 6.02
CA PRO A 207 -11.91 4.81 5.40
C PRO A 207 -13.09 4.19 4.65
N VAL A 208 -14.23 4.87 4.69
CA VAL A 208 -15.37 4.48 3.84
C VAL A 208 -14.97 4.75 2.39
N TYR A 209 -14.86 3.68 1.61
CA TYR A 209 -14.48 3.74 0.20
C TYR A 209 -15.67 4.20 -0.65
N PHE A 210 -15.96 5.51 -0.61
CA PHE A 210 -16.98 6.13 -1.46
C PHE A 210 -16.66 5.95 -2.95
N VAL A 211 -15.39 6.06 -3.32
CA VAL A 211 -14.91 5.88 -4.69
C VAL A 211 -13.76 4.87 -4.71
N ASN A 212 -13.49 4.29 -5.88
CA ASN A 212 -12.33 3.43 -6.04
C ASN A 212 -11.04 4.27 -5.95
N THR A 213 -10.07 3.80 -5.17
CA THR A 213 -8.71 4.38 -5.08
C THR A 213 -7.80 3.92 -6.21
N GLU A 214 -8.22 2.89 -6.93
CA GLU A 214 -7.65 2.36 -8.17
C GLU A 214 -8.65 2.58 -9.32
N PRO A 215 -8.29 2.40 -10.60
CA PRO A 215 -9.27 2.42 -11.69
C PRO A 215 -10.48 1.51 -11.40
N SER A 216 -11.69 2.07 -11.52
CA SER A 216 -12.96 1.35 -11.31
C SER A 216 -13.29 0.37 -12.44
N SER A 217 -12.57 0.42 -13.56
CA SER A 217 -12.58 -0.55 -14.67
C SER A 217 -11.43 -1.57 -14.51
N PRO A 218 -11.64 -2.68 -13.77
CA PRO A 218 -10.65 -3.74 -13.67
C PRO A 218 -10.47 -4.46 -15.01
N LYS A 219 -9.39 -5.24 -15.12
CA LYS A 219 -9.28 -6.22 -16.21
C LYS A 219 -10.45 -7.18 -16.14
N VAL A 220 -11.26 -7.21 -17.20
CA VAL A 220 -12.42 -8.12 -17.33
C VAL A 220 -12.09 -9.29 -18.24
N ALA A 221 -12.63 -10.46 -17.91
CA ALA A 221 -12.49 -11.65 -18.73
C ALA A 221 -13.50 -11.60 -19.89
N GLN A 222 -12.98 -11.48 -21.12
CA GLN A 222 -13.84 -11.31 -22.31
C GLN A 222 -14.79 -12.49 -22.54
N TYR A 223 -14.36 -13.71 -22.21
CA TYR A 223 -15.12 -14.94 -22.45
C TYR A 223 -16.32 -15.13 -21.52
N ILE A 224 -16.45 -14.32 -20.46
CA ILE A 224 -17.61 -14.32 -19.55
C ILE A 224 -18.46 -13.05 -19.62
N LYS A 225 -18.23 -12.20 -20.63
CA LYS A 225 -19.14 -11.10 -20.92
C LYS A 225 -20.55 -11.61 -21.17
N ASN A 226 -21.54 -10.89 -20.63
CA ASN A 226 -22.97 -11.22 -20.74
C ASN A 226 -23.35 -12.60 -20.16
N THR A 227 -22.60 -13.12 -19.19
CA THR A 227 -22.94 -14.39 -18.51
C THR A 227 -24.22 -14.29 -17.68
N VAL A 228 -24.57 -13.08 -17.22
CA VAL A 228 -25.70 -12.77 -16.33
C VAL A 228 -25.63 -13.62 -15.05
N PHE A 229 -24.89 -13.14 -14.06
CA PHE A 229 -24.72 -13.83 -12.78
C PHE A 229 -25.96 -13.69 -11.90
N LYS A 230 -26.39 -14.80 -11.29
CA LYS A 230 -27.47 -14.79 -10.29
C LYS A 230 -27.00 -14.22 -8.95
N GLN A 231 -25.70 -14.29 -8.66
CA GLN A 231 -25.11 -13.81 -7.41
C GLN A 231 -23.88 -12.97 -7.70
N TYR A 232 -23.93 -11.68 -7.34
CA TYR A 232 -22.75 -10.82 -7.27
C TYR A 232 -22.37 -10.63 -5.81
N VAL A 233 -21.17 -11.08 -5.44
CA VAL A 233 -20.68 -11.03 -4.07
C VAL A 233 -19.45 -10.15 -4.04
N GLY A 234 -19.39 -9.14 -3.17
CA GLY A 234 -18.22 -8.28 -3.13
C GLY A 234 -18.19 -7.27 -1.99
N ALA A 235 -16.99 -6.70 -1.80
CA ALA A 235 -16.75 -5.66 -0.82
C ALA A 235 -17.64 -4.43 -1.08
N THR A 236 -17.98 -3.68 -0.03
CA THR A 236 -18.76 -2.44 -0.17
C THR A 236 -17.98 -1.29 -0.85
N ALA A 237 -16.68 -1.49 -1.07
CA ALA A 237 -15.75 -0.48 -1.57
C ALA A 237 -16.02 -0.02 -3.02
N GLY A 238 -16.34 1.27 -3.17
CA GLY A 238 -16.50 1.95 -4.45
C GLY A 238 -17.58 1.33 -5.35
N PHE A 239 -17.28 1.26 -6.64
CA PHE A 239 -18.20 0.86 -7.71
C PHE A 239 -17.71 -0.37 -8.49
N LYS A 240 -16.64 -1.06 -8.07
CA LYS A 240 -16.01 -2.13 -8.85
C LYS A 240 -16.92 -3.37 -9.00
N LEU A 241 -17.63 -3.78 -7.94
CA LEU A 241 -18.65 -4.85 -8.07
C LEU A 241 -19.77 -4.47 -9.04
N LEU A 242 -20.22 -3.22 -8.98
CA LEU A 242 -21.23 -2.68 -9.90
C LEU A 242 -20.71 -2.68 -11.34
N TYR A 243 -19.44 -2.34 -11.55
CA TYR A 243 -18.83 -2.39 -12.88
C TYR A 243 -18.74 -3.81 -13.43
N TYR A 244 -18.43 -4.81 -12.59
CA TYR A 244 -18.53 -6.21 -13.00
C TYR A 244 -19.95 -6.60 -13.38
N ALA A 245 -20.96 -6.16 -12.62
CA ALA A 245 -22.36 -6.43 -12.95
C ALA A 245 -22.82 -5.75 -14.25
N TYR A 246 -22.36 -4.52 -14.49
CA TYR A 246 -22.58 -3.81 -15.76
C TYR A 246 -21.93 -4.54 -16.93
N THR A 247 -20.72 -5.07 -16.75
CA THR A 247 -19.95 -5.73 -17.82
C THR A 247 -20.41 -7.16 -18.11
N TYR A 248 -20.80 -7.91 -17.08
CA TYR A 248 -21.21 -9.31 -17.20
C TYR A 248 -22.73 -9.49 -17.28
N GLY A 249 -23.50 -8.43 -17.06
CA GLY A 249 -24.95 -8.40 -17.13
C GLY A 249 -25.62 -8.82 -15.82
N LEU A 250 -26.84 -8.34 -15.61
CA LEU A 250 -27.70 -8.72 -14.51
C LEU A 250 -29.14 -8.90 -15.00
N ASP A 251 -29.92 -9.63 -14.20
CA ASP A 251 -31.35 -9.88 -14.40
C ASP A 251 -32.08 -9.50 -13.12
N ILE A 252 -33.00 -8.54 -13.20
CA ILE A 252 -33.63 -7.92 -12.01
C ILE A 252 -34.41 -8.91 -11.14
N ASP A 253 -34.96 -9.97 -11.73
CA ASP A 253 -35.83 -10.93 -11.04
C ASP A 253 -35.03 -12.02 -10.32
N SER A 254 -33.88 -12.40 -10.88
CA SER A 254 -33.07 -13.52 -10.41
C SER A 254 -31.72 -13.13 -9.79
N THR A 255 -31.23 -11.92 -10.04
CA THR A 255 -29.92 -11.47 -9.53
C THR A 255 -30.05 -10.97 -8.10
N LYS A 256 -29.13 -11.44 -7.25
CA LYS A 256 -28.90 -10.87 -5.92
C LYS A 256 -27.49 -10.33 -5.77
N PHE A 257 -27.37 -9.22 -5.02
CA PHE A 257 -26.11 -8.68 -4.56
C PHE A 257 -25.90 -9.01 -3.08
N VAL A 258 -24.73 -9.56 -2.76
CA VAL A 258 -24.27 -9.80 -1.39
C VAL A 258 -23.09 -8.88 -1.13
N TRP A 259 -23.33 -7.82 -0.35
CA TRP A 259 -22.33 -6.84 0.03
C TRP A 259 -21.74 -7.20 1.37
N TYR A 260 -20.41 -7.16 1.48
CA TYR A 260 -19.74 -7.38 2.76
C TYR A 260 -18.68 -6.33 3.04
N ASP A 261 -18.45 -6.05 4.31
CA ASP A 261 -17.30 -5.28 4.77
C ASP A 261 -17.06 -5.55 6.26
N PHE A 262 -15.82 -5.39 6.73
CA PHE A 262 -15.56 -5.46 8.17
C PHE A 262 -15.91 -4.14 8.88
N ASP A 263 -15.96 -3.04 8.12
CA ASP A 263 -16.30 -1.72 8.65
C ASP A 263 -17.82 -1.47 8.60
N ALA A 264 -18.43 -1.32 9.77
CA ALA A 264 -19.87 -1.11 9.91
C ALA A 264 -20.37 0.14 9.17
N HIS A 265 -19.56 1.21 9.12
CA HIS A 265 -19.92 2.44 8.40
C HIS A 265 -19.99 2.21 6.89
N SER A 266 -19.07 1.42 6.33
CA SER A 266 -19.03 1.08 4.90
C SER A 266 -20.25 0.24 4.49
N VAL A 267 -20.65 -0.74 5.32
CA VAL A 267 -21.90 -1.49 5.13
C VAL A 267 -23.13 -0.59 5.20
N ARG A 268 -23.22 0.28 6.21
CA ARG A 268 -24.33 1.23 6.36
C ARG A 268 -24.42 2.19 5.17
N PHE A 269 -23.29 2.73 4.72
CA PHE A 269 -23.23 3.61 3.56
C PHE A 269 -23.75 2.92 2.29
N LYS A 270 -23.26 1.71 1.98
CA LYS A 270 -23.69 0.99 0.77
C LYS A 270 -25.17 0.62 0.83
N ARG A 271 -25.68 0.26 2.01
CA ARG A 271 -27.12 0.02 2.22
C ARG A 271 -27.93 1.27 1.93
N LEU A 272 -27.57 2.40 2.53
CA LEU A 272 -28.29 3.67 2.31
C LEU A 272 -28.22 4.11 0.85
N MET A 273 -27.07 3.93 0.20
CA MET A 273 -26.89 4.20 -1.22
C MET A 273 -27.92 3.43 -2.05
N VAL A 274 -28.02 2.11 -1.88
CA VAL A 274 -29.02 1.30 -2.60
C VAL A 274 -30.45 1.72 -2.26
N GLU A 275 -30.76 1.95 -0.99
CA GLU A 275 -32.14 2.23 -0.55
C GLU A 275 -32.65 3.62 -0.91
N LYS A 276 -31.78 4.65 -0.85
CA LYS A 276 -32.19 6.06 -0.85
C LYS A 276 -31.61 6.87 -1.99
N TRP A 277 -30.41 6.56 -2.47
CA TRP A 277 -29.80 7.34 -3.53
C TRP A 277 -30.49 7.06 -4.87
N ASP A 278 -30.84 8.12 -5.58
CA ASP A 278 -31.55 8.08 -6.86
C ASP A 278 -30.61 7.91 -8.06
N GLY A 279 -29.29 7.99 -7.85
CA GLY A 279 -28.27 7.89 -8.88
C GLY A 279 -27.74 9.24 -9.37
N ASN A 280 -28.32 10.36 -8.93
CA ASN A 280 -27.91 11.72 -9.30
C ASN A 280 -27.08 12.39 -8.20
N ASP A 281 -26.19 13.31 -8.59
CA ASP A 281 -25.36 14.11 -7.68
C ASP A 281 -24.73 13.30 -6.53
N TYR A 282 -23.96 12.27 -6.91
CA TYR A 282 -23.24 11.43 -5.96
C TYR A 282 -22.38 12.23 -4.95
N PRO A 283 -21.65 13.30 -5.35
CA PRO A 283 -20.89 14.10 -4.40
C PRO A 283 -21.74 14.75 -3.30
N ALA A 284 -22.93 15.28 -3.62
CA ALA A 284 -23.83 15.83 -2.61
C ALA A 284 -24.37 14.74 -1.68
N PHE A 285 -24.78 13.59 -2.22
CA PHE A 285 -25.25 12.45 -1.43
C PHE A 285 -24.19 11.98 -0.41
N VAL A 286 -22.94 11.81 -0.86
CA VAL A 286 -21.83 11.40 0.02
C VAL A 286 -21.53 12.45 1.07
N LYS A 287 -21.55 13.74 0.69
CA LYS A 287 -21.30 14.84 1.63
C LYS A 287 -22.35 14.85 2.75
N GLN A 288 -23.63 14.73 2.41
CA GLN A 288 -24.70 14.66 3.40
C GLN A 288 -24.52 13.47 4.34
N TRP A 289 -24.20 12.28 3.80
CA TRP A 289 -23.95 11.11 4.63
C TRP A 289 -22.81 11.31 5.63
N CYS A 290 -21.73 11.98 5.21
CA CYS A 290 -20.61 12.31 6.10
C CYS A 290 -21.02 13.29 7.21
N GLU A 291 -21.90 14.26 6.92
CA GLU A 291 -22.44 15.18 7.91
C GLU A 291 -23.33 14.46 8.94
N ASP A 292 -24.10 13.46 8.49
CA ASP A 292 -24.98 12.65 9.34
C ASP A 292 -24.22 11.57 10.15
N ASN A 293 -22.97 11.26 9.78
CA ASN A 293 -22.13 10.22 10.40
C ASN A 293 -20.73 10.78 10.75
N PRO A 294 -20.64 11.71 11.72
CA PRO A 294 -19.40 12.43 12.03
C PRO A 294 -18.30 11.56 12.64
N ASP A 295 -18.63 10.36 13.11
CA ASP A 295 -17.72 9.35 13.65
C ASP A 295 -17.09 8.45 12.57
N ALA A 296 -17.63 8.45 11.34
CA ALA A 296 -17.09 7.67 10.24
C ALA A 296 -15.73 8.20 9.76
N ASN A 297 -14.85 7.31 9.30
CA ASN A 297 -13.61 7.71 8.65
C ASN A 297 -13.86 8.17 7.21
N THR A 298 -13.94 9.48 7.03
CA THR A 298 -14.29 10.16 5.76
C THR A 298 -13.06 10.63 4.98
N GLN A 299 -11.86 10.10 5.24
CA GLN A 299 -10.61 10.56 4.60
C GLN A 299 -10.66 10.56 3.07
N LEU A 300 -11.48 9.70 2.47
CA LEU A 300 -11.62 9.58 1.01
C LEU A 300 -12.65 10.54 0.39
N LEU A 301 -13.40 11.31 1.19
CA LEU A 301 -14.38 12.31 0.72
C LEU A 301 -13.78 13.29 -0.29
N ARG A 302 -12.53 13.72 -0.05
CA ARG A 302 -11.80 14.66 -0.92
C ARG A 302 -11.62 14.20 -2.36
N PHE A 303 -11.76 12.90 -2.64
CA PHE A 303 -11.61 12.33 -3.98
C PHE A 303 -12.94 12.18 -4.73
N VAL A 304 -14.08 12.27 -4.03
CA VAL A 304 -15.40 11.93 -4.57
C VAL A 304 -15.75 12.76 -5.79
N GLY A 305 -15.62 14.09 -5.70
CA GLY A 305 -16.00 14.98 -6.81
C GLY A 305 -15.25 14.68 -8.11
N LYS A 306 -13.93 14.49 -8.04
CA LYS A 306 -13.12 14.17 -9.23
C LYS A 306 -13.39 12.76 -9.75
N GLN A 307 -13.48 11.77 -8.86
CA GLN A 307 -13.61 10.37 -9.28
C GLN A 307 -15.02 10.04 -9.78
N TRP A 308 -16.05 10.75 -9.31
CA TRP A 308 -17.41 10.54 -9.77
C TRP A 308 -17.56 10.72 -11.28
N LEU A 309 -16.93 11.75 -11.85
CA LEU A 309 -16.95 11.99 -13.30
C LEU A 309 -16.33 10.82 -14.07
N ASN A 310 -15.19 10.31 -13.60
CA ASN A 310 -14.53 9.15 -14.20
C ASN A 310 -15.36 7.87 -14.09
N ILE A 311 -16.08 7.70 -12.98
CA ILE A 311 -16.97 6.55 -12.77
C ILE A 311 -18.09 6.60 -13.82
N VAL A 312 -18.81 7.72 -13.92
CA VAL A 312 -19.91 7.88 -14.90
C VAL A 312 -19.43 7.60 -16.33
N GLU A 313 -18.25 8.10 -16.71
CA GLU A 313 -17.67 7.82 -18.02
C GLU A 313 -17.43 6.33 -18.27
N GLN A 314 -16.95 5.58 -17.26
CA GLN A 314 -16.73 4.13 -17.39
C GLN A 314 -18.02 3.33 -17.55
N PHE A 315 -19.13 3.81 -17.00
CA PHE A 315 -20.46 3.23 -17.25
C PHE A 315 -21.07 3.71 -18.58
N GLY A 316 -20.32 4.42 -19.42
CA GLY A 316 -20.77 4.87 -20.73
C GLY A 316 -21.57 6.17 -20.70
N GLY A 317 -21.42 6.99 -19.65
CA GLY A 317 -22.14 8.26 -19.49
C GLY A 317 -23.32 8.17 -18.53
N MET A 318 -23.92 9.33 -18.24
CA MET A 318 -24.92 9.47 -17.18
C MET A 318 -26.20 8.67 -17.46
N ASP A 319 -26.67 8.65 -18.70
CA ASP A 319 -27.90 7.93 -19.08
C ASP A 319 -27.73 6.42 -18.85
N ASN A 320 -26.64 5.84 -19.37
CA ASN A 320 -26.31 4.43 -19.15
C ASN A 320 -26.11 4.09 -17.67
N TRP A 321 -25.49 5.00 -16.91
CA TRP A 321 -25.36 4.85 -15.46
C TRP A 321 -26.72 4.81 -14.77
N LEU A 322 -27.63 5.74 -15.07
CA LEU A 322 -28.95 5.81 -14.44
C LEU A 322 -29.80 4.59 -14.78
N ASP A 323 -29.82 4.18 -16.04
CA ASP A 323 -30.54 2.98 -16.50
C ASP A 323 -30.03 1.71 -15.79
N PHE A 324 -28.71 1.60 -15.65
CA PHE A 324 -28.10 0.49 -14.92
C PHE A 324 -28.40 0.57 -13.41
N TRP A 325 -28.31 1.76 -12.81
CA TRP A 325 -28.52 1.94 -11.37
C TRP A 325 -29.96 1.61 -10.95
N VAL A 326 -30.95 1.97 -11.77
CA VAL A 326 -32.35 1.56 -11.54
C VAL A 326 -32.47 0.04 -11.50
N GLN A 327 -31.85 -0.68 -12.43
CA GLN A 327 -31.87 -2.14 -12.44
C GLN A 327 -31.18 -2.74 -11.21
N VAL A 328 -30.04 -2.18 -10.80
CA VAL A 328 -29.36 -2.59 -9.57
C VAL A 328 -30.30 -2.45 -8.37
N LYS A 329 -30.96 -1.30 -8.20
CA LYS A 329 -31.88 -1.07 -7.08
C LYS A 329 -33.08 -2.02 -7.04
N LEU A 330 -33.48 -2.57 -8.19
CA LEU A 330 -34.57 -3.54 -8.29
C LEU A 330 -34.15 -4.98 -7.96
N CYS A 331 -32.84 -5.27 -7.99
CA CYS A 331 -32.33 -6.58 -7.60
C CYS A 331 -32.50 -6.83 -6.09
N LYS A 332 -32.29 -8.08 -5.67
CA LYS A 332 -32.25 -8.41 -4.23
C LYS A 332 -30.89 -8.00 -3.63
N HIS A 333 -30.89 -7.51 -2.40
CA HIS A 333 -29.67 -7.08 -1.69
C HIS A 333 -29.56 -7.71 -0.30
N GLU A 334 -28.37 -8.18 0.03
CA GLU A 334 -27.96 -8.60 1.38
C GLU A 334 -26.71 -7.80 1.79
N PHE A 335 -26.62 -7.40 3.06
CA PHE A 335 -25.55 -6.55 3.60
C PHE A 335 -25.00 -7.15 4.88
N ILE A 336 -23.71 -7.48 4.90
CA ILE A 336 -23.10 -8.27 5.97
C ILE A 336 -21.89 -7.52 6.52
N GLU A 337 -21.88 -7.32 7.84
CA GLU A 337 -20.68 -6.87 8.56
C GLU A 337 -19.84 -8.09 8.92
N VAL A 338 -18.71 -8.27 8.24
CA VAL A 338 -17.88 -9.47 8.34
C VAL A 338 -16.45 -9.22 7.85
N ASP A 339 -15.49 -9.74 8.61
CA ASP A 339 -14.10 -9.85 8.20
C ASP A 339 -13.94 -11.07 7.27
N LEU A 340 -13.66 -10.83 5.99
CA LEU A 340 -13.46 -11.89 5.00
C LEU A 340 -12.32 -12.86 5.39
N VAL A 341 -11.29 -12.37 6.09
CA VAL A 341 -10.11 -13.17 6.44
C VAL A 341 -10.45 -14.13 7.58
N GLN A 342 -11.15 -13.65 8.60
CA GLN A 342 -11.43 -14.44 9.80
C GLN A 342 -12.75 -15.22 9.70
N ASN A 343 -13.69 -14.76 8.87
CA ASN A 343 -15.08 -15.22 8.86
C ASN A 343 -15.68 -15.30 7.45
N HIS A 344 -14.90 -15.78 6.46
CA HIS A 344 -15.43 -15.99 5.10
C HIS A 344 -16.60 -16.97 5.04
N ASP A 345 -16.68 -17.92 5.98
CA ASP A 345 -17.78 -18.87 6.15
C ASP A 345 -19.13 -18.16 6.19
N LYS A 346 -19.26 -17.09 6.99
CA LYS A 346 -20.50 -16.29 7.11
C LYS A 346 -21.00 -15.71 5.79
N ILE A 347 -20.11 -15.46 4.83
CA ILE A 347 -20.50 -15.02 3.48
C ILE A 347 -20.87 -16.25 2.64
N THR A 348 -20.00 -17.25 2.62
CA THR A 348 -20.12 -18.41 1.73
C THR A 348 -21.29 -19.34 2.05
N GLU A 349 -21.76 -19.37 3.30
CA GLU A 349 -22.95 -20.13 3.71
C GLU A 349 -24.27 -19.52 3.19
N LEU A 350 -24.27 -18.22 2.82
CA LEU A 350 -25.43 -17.53 2.24
C LEU A 350 -25.51 -17.70 0.71
N LEU A 351 -24.50 -18.31 0.10
CA LEU A 351 -24.43 -18.51 -1.34
C LEU A 351 -25.18 -19.77 -1.74
N ASP A 352 -26.03 -19.63 -2.76
CA ASP A 352 -26.68 -20.78 -3.38
C ASP A 352 -25.69 -21.53 -4.27
N ASN A 353 -25.36 -22.77 -3.90
CA ASN A 353 -24.43 -23.63 -4.62
C ASN A 353 -24.89 -23.97 -6.04
N ASN A 354 -26.19 -23.85 -6.34
CA ASN A 354 -26.77 -24.11 -7.66
C ASN A 354 -26.88 -22.85 -8.53
N SER A 355 -26.49 -21.69 -8.02
CA SER A 355 -26.59 -20.40 -8.71
C SER A 355 -25.23 -19.91 -9.23
N SER A 356 -25.26 -19.26 -10.40
CA SER A 356 -24.06 -18.66 -10.99
C SER A 356 -23.57 -17.50 -10.13
N THR A 357 -22.30 -17.51 -9.76
CA THR A 357 -21.72 -16.59 -8.78
C THR A 357 -20.50 -15.90 -9.34
N PHE A 358 -20.46 -14.58 -9.20
CA PHE A 358 -19.26 -13.78 -9.36
C PHE A 358 -18.84 -13.25 -8.00
N PHE A 359 -17.72 -13.76 -7.48
CA PHE A 359 -17.17 -13.39 -6.18
C PHE A 359 -15.98 -12.47 -6.36
N TRP A 360 -16.08 -11.26 -5.82
CA TRP A 360 -15.01 -10.26 -5.84
C TRP A 360 -14.45 -10.02 -4.42
N ALA A 361 -13.20 -10.42 -4.20
CA ALA A 361 -12.49 -10.27 -2.92
C ALA A 361 -11.74 -8.93 -2.78
N SER A 362 -11.80 -8.06 -3.78
CA SER A 362 -10.95 -6.85 -3.84
C SER A 362 -9.46 -7.20 -3.70
N ASN A 363 -8.67 -6.26 -3.20
CA ASN A 363 -7.26 -6.42 -2.86
C ASN A 363 -7.03 -6.81 -1.39
N ILE A 364 -8.05 -7.37 -0.70
CA ILE A 364 -8.03 -7.63 0.75
C ILE A 364 -6.83 -8.51 1.11
N TYR A 365 -6.63 -9.64 0.42
CA TYR A 365 -5.54 -10.59 0.71
C TYR A 365 -4.15 -10.05 0.40
N SER A 366 -4.04 -9.06 -0.49
CA SER A 366 -2.76 -8.39 -0.77
C SER A 366 -2.54 -7.12 0.06
N TYR A 367 -3.47 -6.76 0.96
CA TYR A 367 -3.37 -5.50 1.71
C TYR A 367 -2.21 -5.53 2.71
N VAL A 368 -1.25 -4.63 2.55
CA VAL A 368 0.03 -4.69 3.29
C VAL A 368 -0.13 -4.64 4.79
N LEU A 369 -1.02 -3.78 5.31
CA LEU A 369 -1.22 -3.67 6.75
C LEU A 369 -1.76 -4.99 7.28
N LEU A 370 -2.69 -5.61 6.56
CA LEU A 370 -3.22 -6.92 6.92
C LEU A 370 -2.13 -8.00 6.89
N LYS A 371 -1.29 -8.05 5.84
CA LYS A 371 -0.14 -8.97 5.78
C LYS A 371 0.81 -8.80 6.97
N VAL A 372 1.10 -7.55 7.33
CA VAL A 372 2.00 -7.20 8.44
C VAL A 372 1.41 -7.57 9.80
N MET A 373 0.09 -7.43 9.97
CA MET A 373 -0.59 -7.73 11.22
C MET A 373 -0.89 -9.21 11.43
N SER A 374 -0.98 -9.97 10.35
CA SER A 374 -1.36 -11.38 10.40
C SER A 374 -0.24 -12.25 10.95
N GLU A 375 -0.63 -13.31 11.69
CA GLU A 375 0.27 -14.42 12.02
C GLU A 375 0.67 -15.14 10.72
N PRO A 376 1.87 -15.78 10.67
CA PRO A 376 2.30 -16.53 9.50
C PRO A 376 1.23 -17.49 8.97
N PHE A 377 1.08 -17.55 7.65
CA PHE A 377 0.12 -18.41 6.93
C PHE A 377 -1.38 -18.10 7.16
N THR A 378 -1.74 -17.09 7.95
CA THR A 378 -3.16 -16.76 8.21
C THR A 378 -3.90 -16.40 6.93
N LEU A 379 -3.29 -15.57 6.08
CA LEU A 379 -3.93 -15.09 4.85
C LEU A 379 -4.00 -16.18 3.80
N GLU A 380 -2.95 -16.98 3.69
CA GLU A 380 -2.83 -18.14 2.80
C GLU A 380 -3.88 -19.19 3.16
N ASN A 381 -4.01 -19.52 4.44
CA ASN A 381 -5.03 -20.46 4.92
C ASN A 381 -6.44 -19.94 4.67
N SER A 382 -6.71 -18.67 5.00
CA SER A 382 -8.02 -18.06 4.74
C SER A 382 -8.35 -18.06 3.25
N PHE A 383 -7.41 -17.67 2.40
CA PHE A 383 -7.60 -17.65 0.95
C PHE A 383 -7.83 -19.07 0.42
N ALA A 384 -7.02 -20.04 0.82
CA ALA A 384 -7.18 -21.43 0.41
C ALA A 384 -8.54 -22.01 0.82
N ASN A 385 -9.01 -21.71 2.04
CA ASN A 385 -10.32 -22.14 2.52
C ASN A 385 -11.46 -21.48 1.73
N LEU A 386 -11.37 -20.17 1.48
CA LEU A 386 -12.32 -19.45 0.65
C LEU A 386 -12.42 -20.05 -0.76
N ILE A 387 -11.29 -20.22 -1.44
CA ILE A 387 -11.25 -20.80 -2.80
C ILE A 387 -11.80 -22.24 -2.79
N THR A 388 -11.41 -23.07 -1.82
CA THR A 388 -11.93 -24.43 -1.66
C THR A 388 -13.46 -24.43 -1.53
N ARG A 389 -14.03 -23.50 -0.77
CA ARG A 389 -15.47 -23.38 -0.60
C ARG A 389 -16.16 -22.86 -1.87
N LEU A 390 -15.57 -21.89 -2.58
CA LEU A 390 -16.11 -21.36 -3.83
C LEU A 390 -16.09 -22.41 -4.96
N GLN A 391 -15.14 -23.34 -4.96
CA GLN A 391 -15.09 -24.47 -5.90
C GLN A 391 -16.28 -25.43 -5.75
N GLN A 392 -16.97 -25.42 -4.60
CA GLN A 392 -18.17 -26.24 -4.37
C GLN A 392 -19.44 -25.63 -4.99
N ILE A 393 -19.36 -24.39 -5.50
CA ILE A 393 -20.45 -23.71 -6.21
C ILE A 393 -20.32 -24.06 -7.70
N ASN A 394 -21.41 -24.56 -8.31
CA ASN A 394 -21.41 -25.14 -9.65
C ASN A 394 -20.78 -24.23 -10.72
N LYS A 395 -21.13 -22.93 -10.70
CA LYS A 395 -20.71 -21.96 -11.72
C LYS A 395 -20.18 -20.69 -11.03
N CYS A 396 -18.95 -20.74 -10.53
CA CYS A 396 -18.34 -19.65 -9.75
C CYS A 396 -17.11 -19.03 -10.42
N TRP A 397 -17.06 -17.71 -10.45
CA TRP A 397 -15.90 -16.92 -10.84
C TRP A 397 -15.37 -16.16 -9.65
N PHE A 398 -14.05 -16.08 -9.56
CA PHE A 398 -13.36 -15.32 -8.53
C PHE A 398 -12.57 -14.18 -9.18
N SER A 399 -12.62 -13.01 -8.55
CA SER A 399 -11.75 -11.90 -8.86
C SER A 399 -11.23 -11.26 -7.57
N GLY A 400 -9.92 -11.08 -7.49
CA GLY A 400 -9.27 -10.50 -6.33
C GLY A 400 -7.78 -10.73 -6.42
N THR A 401 -7.04 -10.18 -5.47
CA THR A 401 -5.63 -10.53 -5.29
C THR A 401 -5.50 -11.75 -4.40
N ASP A 402 -4.45 -12.52 -4.65
CA ASP A 402 -4.02 -13.58 -3.76
C ASP A 402 -3.04 -12.98 -2.71
N PRO A 403 -2.66 -13.73 -1.66
CA PRO A 403 -1.80 -13.21 -0.61
C PRO A 403 -0.32 -13.06 -0.99
N ASN A 404 0.11 -13.42 -2.20
CA ASN A 404 1.50 -13.33 -2.65
C ASN A 404 1.73 -12.11 -3.55
#